data_AF-A0A919PV80-F1
#
_entry.id   AF-A0A919PV80-F1
#
_cell.length_a   1.000
_cell.length_b   1.000
_cell.length_c   1.000
_cell.angle_alpha   90.00
_cell.angle_beta   90.00
_cell.angle_gamma   90.00
#
_symmetry.space_group_name_H-M   'P 1'
#
loop_
_entity.id
_entity.type
_entity.pdbx_description
1 polymer ?
#
loop_
_entity_poly.entity_id
_entity_poly.type
_entity_poly.pdbx_seq_one_letter_code
_entity_poly.pdbx_strand_id
1 'polypeptide(L)' 'MNQIEIWFGLITRQSIRRGTFTSVNVLIARIRDYVAHWNRDAEPFTCTATTDEILAKVRWVQTSIKQLVENNTK' A
#
# COMPACT_ATOMS: atom_id res chain seq x y z
N MET A 1 11.25 5.89 -3.43
CA MET A 1 9.95 5.62 -4.08
C MET A 1 9.48 4.27 -3.60
N ASN A 2 8.26 4.17 -3.05
CA ASN A 2 7.77 2.95 -2.42
C ASN A 2 7.17 2.01 -3.47
N GLN A 3 7.41 0.70 -3.37
CA GLN A 3 6.86 -0.29 -4.30
C GLN A 3 5.33 -0.32 -4.28
N ILE A 4 4.73 -0.04 -3.12
CA ILE A 4 3.28 0.10 -2.97
C ILE A 4 2.76 1.30 -3.79
N GLU A 5 3.48 2.42 -3.81
CA GLU A 5 3.12 3.59 -4.63
C GLU A 5 3.22 3.27 -6.12
N ILE A 6 4.24 2.52 -6.53
CA ILE A 6 4.42 2.05 -7.92
C ILE A 6 3.26 1.14 -8.31
N TRP A 7 2.91 0.16 -7.47
CA TRP A 7 1.80 -0.76 -7.73
C TRP A 7 0.46 -0.04 -7.84
N PHE A 8 0.19 0.93 -6.95
CA PHE A 8 -1.01 1.78 -7.06
C PHE A 8 -1.00 2.62 -8.34
N GLY A 9 0.16 3.07 -8.80
CA GLY A 9 0.31 3.72 -10.09
C GLY A 9 -0.05 2.80 -11.27
N LEU A 10 0.31 1.53 -11.22
CA LEU A 10 0.03 0.54 -12.26
C LEU A 10 -1.46 0.22 -12.39
N ILE A 11 -2.12 -0.16 -11.28
CA ILE A 11 -3.57 -0.43 -11.30
C ILE A 11 -4.37 0.80 -11.75
N THR A 12 -3.92 1.99 -11.35
CA THR A 12 -4.55 3.25 -11.77
C THR A 12 -4.46 3.41 -13.29
N ARG A 13 -3.29 3.23 -13.88
CA ARG A 13 -3.08 3.41 -15.33
C ARG A 13 -3.75 2.33 -16.17
N GLN A 14 -3.72 1.08 -15.71
CA GLN A 14 -4.17 -0.08 -16.50
C GLN A 14 -5.66 -0.35 -16.37
N SER A 15 -6.25 -0.11 -15.20
CA SER A 15 -7.62 -0.59 -14.91
C SER A 15 -8.59 0.51 -14.47
N ILE A 16 -8.13 1.57 -13.80
CA ILE A 16 -9.02 2.57 -13.20
C ILE A 16 -9.19 3.80 -14.11
N ARG A 17 -8.09 4.42 -14.57
CA ARG A 17 -8.10 5.70 -15.27
C ARG A 17 -8.80 5.68 -16.63
N ARG A 18 -8.89 4.51 -17.27
CA ARG A 18 -9.56 4.32 -18.57
C ARG A 18 -10.91 3.62 -18.45
N GLY A 19 -11.33 3.25 -17.24
CA GLY A 19 -12.59 2.55 -17.01
C GLY A 19 -13.75 3.53 -16.82
N THR A 20 -14.85 3.29 -17.51
CA THR A 20 -16.15 3.89 -17.17
C THR A 20 -16.91 2.87 -16.33
N PHE A 21 -17.27 3.24 -15.11
CA PHE A 21 -17.94 2.35 -14.15
C PHE A 21 -19.36 2.82 -13.93
N THR A 22 -20.33 1.93 -14.13
CA THR A 22 -21.76 2.22 -13.93
C THR A 22 -22.17 2.23 -12.47
N SER A 23 -21.34 1.66 -11.58
CA SER A 23 -21.52 1.72 -10.13
C SER A 23 -20.21 1.43 -9.39
N VAL A 24 -20.19 1.77 -8.09
CA VAL A 24 -19.09 1.43 -7.18
C VAL A 24 -18.85 -0.08 -7.11
N ASN A 25 -19.91 -0.89 -7.16
CA ASN A 25 -19.78 -2.35 -7.14
C ASN A 25 -18.98 -2.88 -8.35
N VAL A 26 -19.18 -2.28 -9.53
CA VAL A 26 -18.43 -2.64 -10.74
C VAL A 26 -16.97 -2.24 -10.61
N LEU A 27 -16.68 -1.08 -10.01
CA LEU A 27 -15.30 -0.68 -9.72
C LEU A 27 -14.61 -1.65 -8.74
N ILE A 28 -15.29 -2.03 -7.66
CA ILE A 28 -14.77 -2.99 -6.68
C ILE A 28 -14.47 -4.33 -7.34
N ALA A 29 -15.39 -4.86 -8.16
CA ALA A 29 -15.19 -6.09 -8.91
C ALA A 29 -13.95 -5.99 -9.82
N ARG A 30 -13.83 -4.87 -10.58
CA ARG A 30 -12.68 -4.66 -11.46
C ARG A 30 -11.34 -4.61 -10.74
N ILE A 31 -11.29 -3.98 -9.56
CA ILE A 31 -10.09 -3.94 -8.71
C ILE A 31 -9.74 -5.35 -8.23
N ARG A 32 -10.73 -6.13 -7.75
CA ARG A 32 -10.52 -7.51 -7.29
C ARG A 32 -9.99 -8.40 -8.42
N ASP A 33 -10.57 -8.30 -9.61
CA ASP A 33 -10.11 -9.06 -10.78
C ASP A 33 -8.67 -8.70 -11.15
N TYR A 34 -8.33 -7.42 -11.08
CA TYR A 34 -6.95 -6.97 -11.33
C TYR A 34 -5.98 -7.53 -10.30
N VAL A 35 -6.33 -7.48 -9.00
CA VAL A 35 -5.51 -8.06 -7.93
C VAL A 35 -5.32 -9.56 -8.12
N ALA A 36 -6.41 -10.28 -8.42
CA ALA A 36 -6.36 -11.73 -8.64
C ALA A 36 -5.49 -12.08 -9.85
N HIS A 37 -5.60 -11.33 -10.95
CA HIS A 37 -4.76 -11.52 -12.12
C HIS A 37 -3.29 -11.21 -11.83
N TRP A 38 -3.02 -10.07 -11.21
CA TRP A 38 -1.67 -9.64 -10.83
C TRP A 38 -0.99 -10.68 -9.93
N ASN A 39 -1.70 -11.18 -8.92
CA ASN A 39 -1.15 -12.13 -7.96
C ASN A 39 -0.89 -13.54 -8.52
N ARG A 40 -1.42 -13.90 -9.70
CA ARG A 40 -1.12 -15.21 -10.32
C ARG A 40 0.33 -15.33 -10.77
N ASP A 41 0.86 -14.24 -11.33
CA ASP A 41 2.21 -14.17 -11.89
C ASP A 41 3.12 -13.23 -11.10
N ALA A 42 2.64 -12.71 -9.95
CA ALA A 42 3.41 -11.81 -9.12
C ALA A 42 4.59 -12.56 -8.51
N GLU A 43 5.80 -12.18 -8.91
CA GLU A 43 6.97 -12.52 -8.12
C GLU A 43 6.87 -11.80 -6.76
N PRO A 44 7.07 -12.54 -5.65
CA PRO A 44 7.17 -11.92 -4.34
C PRO A 44 8.28 -10.87 -4.39
N PHE A 45 7.93 -9.63 -4.06
CA PHE A 45 8.95 -8.60 -3.90
C PHE A 45 9.86 -9.00 -2.75
N THR A 46 11.13 -9.28 -3.05
CA THR A 46 12.15 -9.45 -2.02
C THR A 46 12.23 -8.16 -1.23
N CYS A 47 11.83 -8.21 0.04
CA CYS A 47 12.03 -7.10 0.94
C CYS A 47 13.54 -6.92 1.10
N THR A 48 14.11 -5.89 0.49
CA THR A 48 15.53 -5.56 0.65
C THR A 48 15.81 -4.94 2.01
N ALA A 49 14.76 -4.55 2.74
CA ALA A 49 14.89 -4.00 4.07
C ALA A 49 15.35 -5.10 5.03
N THR A 50 16.45 -4.85 5.72
CA THR A 50 16.92 -5.79 6.75
C THR A 50 15.96 -5.77 7.93
N THR A 51 15.97 -6.84 8.73
CA THR A 51 15.21 -6.92 9.99
C THR A 51 15.48 -5.70 10.88
N ASP A 52 16.73 -5.24 10.92
CA ASP A 52 17.13 -4.09 11.73
C ASP A 52 16.53 -2.77 11.24
N GLU A 53 16.46 -2.56 9.92
CA GLU A 53 15.82 -1.39 9.32
C GLU A 53 14.31 -1.35 9.60
N ILE A 54 13.65 -2.51 9.52
CA ILE A 54 12.23 -2.65 9.86
C ILE A 54 12.01 -2.32 11.33
N LEU A 55 12.80 -2.92 12.24
CA LEU A 55 12.71 -2.68 13.68
C LEU A 55 13.05 -1.24 14.06
N ALA A 56 14.00 -0.60 13.37
CA ALA A 56 14.33 0.80 13.56
C ALA A 56 13.13 1.71 13.23
N LYS A 57 12.45 1.47 12.10
CA LYS A 57 11.24 2.20 11.73
C LYS A 57 10.09 2.00 12.73
N VAL A 58 9.86 0.77 13.17
CA VAL A 58 8.81 0.48 14.18
C VAL A 58 9.09 1.24 15.48
N ARG A 59 10.33 1.17 15.99
CA ARG A 59 10.73 1.90 17.20
C ARG A 59 10.60 3.42 17.05
N TRP A 60 10.96 3.95 15.88
CA TRP A 60 10.78 5.37 15.58
C TRP A 60 9.30 5.76 15.66
N VAL A 61 8.40 5.03 15.00
CA VAL A 61 6.95 5.32 15.04
C VAL A 61 6.41 5.25 16.47
N GLN A 62 6.78 4.22 17.23
CA GLN A 62 6.36 4.08 18.63
C GLN A 62 6.80 5.28 19.49
N THR A 63 8.04 5.74 19.30
CA THR A 63 8.59 6.89 20.04
C THR A 63 7.87 8.17 19.66
N SER A 64 7.66 8.41 18.36
CA SER A 64 6.95 9.58 17.85
C SER A 64 5.51 9.65 18.37
N ILE A 65 4.79 8.52 18.37
CA ILE A 65 3.42 8.45 18.92
C ILE A 65 3.42 8.78 20.41
N LYS A 66 4.36 8.20 21.18
CA LYS A 66 4.46 8.46 22.61
C LYS A 66 4.66 9.95 22.91
N GLN A 67 5.58 10.60 22.20
CA GLN A 67 5.83 12.05 22.34
C GLN A 67 4.59 12.88 21.99
N LEU A 68 3.86 12.51 20.93
CA LEU A 68 2.63 13.21 20.56
C LEU A 68 1.54 13.09 21.63
N VAL A 69 1.40 11.92 22.25
CA VAL A 69 0.44 11.73 23.35
C VAL A 69 0.84 12.58 24.55
N GLU A 70 2.11 12.54 24.96
CA GLU A 70 2.64 13.31 26.09
C GLU A 70 2.47 14.82 25.90
N ASN A 71 2.68 15.32 24.68
CA ASN A 71 2.50 16.74 24.35
C ASN A 71 1.04 17.20 24.35
N ASN A 72 0.07 16.30 24.09
CA ASN A 72 -1.36 16.62 24.11
C ASN A 72 -1.99 16.50 25.50
N THR A 73 -1.28 15.89 26.46
CA THR A 73 -1.74 15.77 27.86
C THR A 73 -1.32 16.95 28.75
N LYS A 74 -0.63 17.96 28.21
CA LYS A 74 -0.35 19.25 28.86
C LYS A 74 -1.32 20.31 28.36
#